data_AF-A0A839Y9N2-F1
#
_entry.id   AF-A0A839Y9N2-F1
#
_cell.length_a   1.000
_cell.length_b   1.000
_cell.length_c   1.000
_cell.angle_alpha   90.00
_cell.angle_beta   90.00
_cell.angle_gamma   90.00
#
_symmetry.space_group_name_H-M   'P 1'
#
loop_
_entity.id
_entity.type
_entity.pdbx_description
1 polymer ?
#
loop_
_entity_poly.entity_id
_entity_poly.type
_entity_poly.pdbx_seq_one_letter_code
_entity_poly.pdbx_strand_id
1 'polypeptide(L)'
;MSTAAKAVGAGGQAIQQLTVTLALGVLTVLATAVGWLVVHHLTVTRDREARVSASQAADRVRRLEILLKEAEAQISQFYGPVHGLIHQIWATWDVKQRFKGVLAPDAYAQVEQYLGERYFGAYHERIRALMRDNMHLIEGATMPDSFYNYIEHSMMEHIQIGLWTERQVDTSAVAGIPWDNAFAQDVERGLRDAIRRHDEIVEELRRDPASLVPR
;
A
#
# COMPACT_ATOMS: atom_id res chain seq x y z
N MET A 1 45.51 -65.35 -67.32
CA MET A 1 45.48 -65.42 -65.83
C MET A 1 45.83 -64.05 -65.22
N SER A 2 45.01 -63.00 -65.42
CA SER A 2 45.32 -61.64 -64.92
C SER A 2 44.07 -60.81 -64.54
N THR A 3 42.98 -61.49 -64.17
CA THR A 3 41.73 -60.85 -63.74
C THR A 3 41.35 -61.19 -62.29
N ALA A 4 41.88 -62.27 -61.71
CA ALA A 4 41.56 -62.69 -60.34
C ALA A 4 42.29 -61.85 -59.25
N ALA A 5 43.51 -61.38 -59.51
CA ALA A 5 44.29 -60.62 -58.53
C ALA A 5 43.80 -59.17 -58.32
N LYS A 6 43.10 -58.59 -59.31
CA LYS A 6 42.58 -57.22 -59.24
C LYS A 6 41.28 -57.11 -58.41
N ALA A 7 40.53 -58.21 -58.31
CA ALA A 7 39.29 -58.27 -57.53
C ALA A 7 39.52 -58.33 -56.00
N VAL A 8 40.65 -58.91 -55.56
CA VAL A 8 40.99 -59.04 -54.13
C VAL A 8 41.48 -57.72 -53.52
N GLY A 9 42.21 -56.90 -54.27
CA GLY A 9 42.66 -55.57 -53.82
C GLY A 9 41.53 -54.53 -53.70
N ALA A 10 40.53 -54.60 -54.59
CA ALA A 10 39.38 -53.70 -54.55
C ALA A 10 38.45 -53.96 -53.34
N GLY A 11 38.31 -55.23 -52.94
CA GLY A 11 37.54 -55.61 -51.74
C GLY A 11 38.16 -55.08 -50.44
N GLY A 12 39.49 -55.15 -50.31
CA GLY A 12 40.20 -54.63 -49.13
C GLY A 12 40.12 -53.11 -48.99
N GLN A 13 40.23 -52.36 -50.09
CA GLN A 13 40.05 -50.91 -50.09
C GLN A 13 38.60 -50.50 -49.78
N ALA A 14 37.61 -51.23 -50.31
CA ALA A 14 36.20 -50.97 -50.00
C ALA A 14 35.87 -51.23 -48.52
N ILE A 15 36.44 -52.28 -47.92
CA ILE A 15 36.27 -52.58 -46.48
C ILE A 15 36.94 -51.50 -45.62
N GLN A 16 38.14 -51.02 -45.98
CA GLN A 16 38.80 -49.92 -45.27
C GLN A 16 38.03 -48.59 -45.37
N GLN A 17 37.46 -48.27 -46.53
CA GLN A 17 36.66 -47.06 -46.68
C GLN A 17 35.34 -47.15 -45.89
N LEU A 18 34.71 -48.33 -45.83
CA LEU A 18 33.50 -48.56 -45.04
C LEU A 18 33.77 -48.40 -43.53
N THR A 19 34.87 -48.96 -43.01
CA THR A 19 35.21 -48.86 -41.58
C THR A 19 35.54 -47.44 -41.17
N VAL A 20 36.29 -46.69 -41.99
CA VAL A 20 36.56 -45.26 -41.74
C VAL A 20 35.27 -44.45 -41.76
N THR A 21 34.38 -44.70 -42.72
CA THR A 21 33.10 -43.98 -42.81
C THR A 21 32.18 -44.26 -41.62
N LEU A 22 32.11 -45.52 -41.16
CA LEU A 22 31.36 -45.89 -39.96
C LEU A 22 31.95 -45.24 -38.70
N ALA A 23 33.28 -45.25 -38.55
CA ALA A 23 33.94 -44.60 -37.41
C ALA A 23 33.65 -43.09 -37.38
N LEU A 24 33.72 -42.42 -38.53
CA LEU A 24 33.40 -40.99 -38.64
C LEU A 24 31.91 -40.72 -38.32
N GLY A 25 31.02 -41.57 -38.82
CA GLY A 25 29.58 -41.47 -38.56
C GLY A 25 29.26 -41.60 -37.07
N VAL A 26 29.85 -42.60 -36.40
CA VAL A 26 29.69 -42.79 -34.95
C VAL A 26 30.21 -41.58 -34.17
N LEU A 27 31.38 -41.06 -34.51
CA LEU A 27 31.93 -39.86 -33.87
C LEU A 27 31.04 -38.63 -34.05
N THR A 28 30.46 -38.46 -35.24
CA THR A 28 29.55 -37.34 -35.54
C THR A 28 28.25 -37.43 -34.75
N VAL A 29 27.66 -38.62 -34.65
CA VAL A 29 26.46 -38.86 -33.83
C VAL A 29 26.74 -38.59 -32.35
N LEU A 30 27.88 -39.05 -31.83
CA LEU A 30 28.28 -38.80 -30.44
C LEU A 30 28.50 -37.32 -30.17
N ALA A 31 29.22 -36.60 -31.04
CA ALA A 31 29.43 -35.16 -30.89
C ALA A 31 28.11 -34.38 -30.91
N THR A 32 27.18 -34.77 -31.79
CA THR A 32 25.84 -34.15 -31.88
C THR A 32 25.01 -34.43 -30.62
N ALA A 33 25.02 -35.68 -30.12
CA ALA A 33 24.29 -36.06 -28.92
C ALA A 33 24.81 -35.33 -27.67
N VAL A 34 26.13 -35.22 -27.53
CA VAL A 34 26.76 -34.46 -26.43
C VAL A 34 26.42 -32.97 -26.54
N GLY A 35 26.52 -32.39 -27.74
CA GLY A 35 26.14 -31.00 -27.97
C GLY A 35 24.68 -30.71 -27.62
N TRP A 36 23.76 -31.59 -28.02
CA TRP A 36 22.34 -31.48 -27.68
C TRP A 36 22.11 -31.57 -26.17
N LEU A 37 22.79 -32.49 -25.48
CA LEU A 37 22.66 -32.67 -24.03
C LEU A 37 23.14 -31.42 -23.26
N VAL A 38 24.27 -30.84 -23.66
CA VAL A 38 24.80 -29.59 -23.07
C VAL A 38 23.83 -28.44 -23.29
N VAL A 39 23.36 -28.24 -24.53
CA VAL A 39 22.38 -27.18 -24.85
C VAL A 39 21.09 -27.39 -24.06
N HIS A 40 20.58 -28.63 -24.01
CA HIS A 40 19.37 -28.96 -23.27
C HIS A 40 19.52 -28.64 -21.79
N HIS A 41 20.62 -29.07 -21.15
CA HIS A 41 20.88 -28.78 -19.74
C HIS A 41 20.94 -27.27 -19.47
N LEU A 42 21.66 -26.50 -20.31
CA LEU A 42 21.76 -25.04 -20.20
C LEU A 42 20.41 -24.34 -20.39
N THR A 43 19.58 -24.80 -21.33
CA THR A 43 18.24 -24.25 -21.53
C THR A 43 17.33 -24.52 -20.33
N VAL A 44 17.35 -25.74 -19.78
CA VAL A 44 16.53 -26.10 -18.62
C VAL A 44 16.93 -25.32 -17.36
N THR A 45 18.24 -25.11 -17.12
CA THR A 45 18.69 -24.30 -15.98
C THR A 45 18.27 -22.84 -16.15
N ARG A 46 18.48 -22.27 -17.34
CA ARG A 46 18.08 -20.89 -17.66
C ARG A 46 16.58 -20.68 -17.52
N ASP A 47 15.77 -21.63 -17.98
CA ASP A 47 14.31 -21.55 -17.87
C ASP A 47 13.84 -21.63 -16.41
N ARG A 48 14.50 -22.43 -15.58
CA ARG A 48 14.20 -22.49 -14.14
C ARG A 48 14.54 -21.18 -13.44
N GLU A 49 15.72 -20.63 -13.70
CA GLU A 49 16.15 -19.34 -13.15
C GLU A 49 15.23 -18.20 -13.60
N ALA A 50 14.83 -18.19 -14.88
CA ALA A 50 13.86 -17.24 -15.42
C ALA A 50 12.49 -17.35 -14.74
N ARG A 51 12.00 -18.57 -14.46
CA ARG A 51 10.73 -18.75 -13.75
C ARG A 51 10.79 -18.30 -12.29
N VAL A 52 11.89 -18.60 -11.59
CA VAL A 52 12.07 -18.19 -10.19
C VAL A 52 12.16 -16.67 -10.08
N SER A 53 12.96 -16.02 -10.94
CA SER A 53 13.06 -14.56 -10.97
C SER A 53 11.73 -13.89 -11.35
N ALA A 54 10.99 -14.44 -12.32
CA ALA A 54 9.65 -13.96 -12.66
C ALA A 54 8.67 -14.10 -11.50
N SER A 55 8.69 -15.24 -10.78
CA SER A 55 7.85 -15.45 -9.58
C SER A 55 8.18 -14.45 -8.48
N GLN A 56 9.46 -14.21 -8.21
CA GLN A 56 9.89 -13.26 -7.20
C GLN A 56 9.51 -11.82 -7.54
N ALA A 57 9.64 -11.43 -8.81
CA ALA A 57 9.18 -10.13 -9.29
C ALA A 57 7.66 -9.98 -9.13
N ALA A 58 6.88 -11.01 -9.50
CA ALA A 58 5.43 -10.99 -9.35
C ALA A 58 4.99 -10.89 -7.88
N ASP A 59 5.62 -11.63 -6.98
CA ASP A 59 5.34 -11.57 -5.54
C ASP A 59 5.66 -10.20 -4.95
N ARG A 60 6.78 -9.60 -5.36
CA ARG A 60 7.17 -8.23 -4.97
C ARG A 60 6.13 -7.21 -5.45
N VAL A 61 5.77 -7.23 -6.74
CA VAL A 61 4.75 -6.33 -7.31
C VAL A 61 3.44 -6.48 -6.56
N ARG A 62 2.99 -7.71 -6.29
CA ARG A 62 1.77 -7.97 -5.53
C ARG A 62 1.82 -7.39 -4.13
N ARG A 63 2.95 -7.52 -3.43
CA ARG A 63 3.14 -6.93 -2.11
C ARG A 63 3.05 -5.40 -2.16
N LEU A 64 3.69 -4.77 -3.16
CA LEU A 64 3.63 -3.33 -3.36
C LEU A 64 2.20 -2.86 -3.69
N GLU A 65 1.46 -3.59 -4.54
CA GLU A 65 0.05 -3.29 -4.83
C GLU A 65 -0.82 -3.32 -3.56
N ILE A 66 -0.59 -4.27 -2.65
CA ILE A 66 -1.32 -4.35 -1.36
C ILE A 66 -1.00 -3.14 -0.49
N LEU A 67 0.28 -2.82 -0.33
CA LEU A 67 0.73 -1.68 0.48
C LEU A 67 0.25 -0.34 -0.12
N LEU A 68 0.20 -0.24 -1.44
CA LEU A 68 -0.33 0.94 -2.13
C LEU A 68 -1.80 1.16 -1.77
N LYS A 69 -2.62 0.11 -1.89
CA LYS A 69 -4.06 0.18 -1.53
C LYS A 69 -4.27 0.54 -0.07
N GLU A 70 -3.43 0.03 0.82
CA GLU A 70 -3.48 0.38 2.24
C GLU A 70 -3.18 1.87 2.45
N ALA A 71 -2.10 2.39 1.86
CA ALA A 71 -1.76 3.81 1.94
C ALA A 71 -2.85 4.71 1.32
N GLU A 72 -3.41 4.33 0.16
CA GLU A 72 -4.53 5.02 -0.47
C GLU A 72 -5.77 5.06 0.44
N ALA A 73 -6.09 3.95 1.11
CA ALA A 73 -7.20 3.89 2.07
C ALA A 73 -6.93 4.78 3.28
N GLN A 74 -5.73 4.74 3.85
CA GLN A 74 -5.32 5.60 4.96
C GLN A 74 -5.48 7.09 4.63
N ILE A 75 -5.04 7.51 3.44
CA ILE A 75 -5.17 8.89 2.96
C ILE A 75 -6.63 9.26 2.74
N SER A 76 -7.35 8.49 1.92
CA SER A 76 -8.65 8.88 1.38
C SER A 76 -9.83 8.61 2.32
N GLN A 77 -9.74 7.59 3.17
CA GLN A 77 -10.84 7.12 4.00
C GLN A 77 -10.70 7.54 5.46
N PHE A 78 -9.48 7.82 5.93
CA PHE A 78 -9.24 8.12 7.34
C PHE A 78 -8.51 9.44 7.59
N TYR A 79 -7.19 9.49 7.43
CA TYR A 79 -6.39 10.64 7.84
C TYR A 79 -6.75 11.91 7.08
N GLY A 80 -6.99 11.83 5.77
CA GLY A 80 -7.39 12.99 4.96
C GLY A 80 -8.73 13.60 5.42
N PRO A 81 -9.82 12.80 5.48
CA PRO A 81 -11.10 13.26 5.99
C PRO A 81 -11.05 13.80 7.43
N VAL A 82 -10.37 13.11 8.36
CA VAL A 82 -10.26 13.56 9.76
C VAL A 82 -9.48 14.88 9.83
N HIS A 83 -8.35 14.98 9.13
CA HIS A 83 -7.57 16.21 9.05
C HIS A 83 -8.40 17.39 8.51
N GLY A 84 -9.17 17.17 7.44
CA GLY A 84 -10.07 18.19 6.89
C GLY A 84 -11.11 18.68 7.88
N LEU A 85 -11.69 17.79 8.70
CA LEU A 85 -12.66 18.16 9.74
C LEU A 85 -12.01 18.95 10.89
N ILE A 86 -10.78 18.61 11.28
CA ILE A 86 -10.01 19.37 12.29
C ILE A 86 -9.80 20.81 11.81
N HIS A 87 -9.43 21.02 10.54
CA HIS A 87 -9.29 22.37 9.98
C HIS A 87 -10.63 23.13 9.97
N GLN A 88 -11.75 22.45 9.75
CA GLN A 88 -13.08 23.08 9.85
C GLN A 88 -13.42 23.50 11.28
N ILE A 89 -13.03 22.70 12.28
CA ILE A 89 -13.15 23.05 13.70
C ILE A 89 -12.34 24.32 14.00
N TRP A 90 -11.07 24.38 13.58
CA TRP A 90 -10.23 25.56 13.79
C TRP A 90 -10.76 26.81 13.07
N ALA A 91 -11.18 26.68 11.81
CA ALA A 91 -11.77 27.80 11.08
C ALA A 91 -13.06 28.32 11.75
N THR A 92 -13.89 27.41 12.27
CA THR A 92 -15.12 27.77 13.00
C THR A 92 -14.79 28.42 14.34
N TRP A 93 -13.74 27.95 15.02
CA TRP A 93 -13.23 28.56 16.23
C TRP A 93 -12.75 30.00 15.98
N ASP A 94 -11.98 30.23 14.92
CA ASP A 94 -11.52 31.57 14.56
C ASP A 94 -12.70 32.51 14.26
N VAL A 95 -13.73 32.03 13.57
CA VAL A 95 -14.97 32.79 13.34
C VAL A 95 -15.68 33.10 14.66
N LYS A 96 -15.80 32.12 15.56
CA LYS A 96 -16.34 32.29 16.92
C LYS A 96 -15.59 33.38 17.69
N GLN A 97 -14.26 33.36 17.68
CA GLN A 97 -13.45 34.34 18.40
C GLN A 97 -13.64 35.77 17.88
N ARG A 98 -14.00 35.97 16.60
CA ARG A 98 -14.28 37.32 16.07
C ARG A 98 -15.55 37.96 16.64
N PHE A 99 -16.50 37.17 17.10
CA PHE A 99 -17.70 37.68 17.79
C PHE A 99 -17.40 38.10 19.23
N LYS A 100 -16.35 37.51 19.83
CA LYS A 100 -15.95 37.78 21.21
C LYS A 100 -15.48 39.21 21.37
N GLY A 101 -16.09 39.94 22.31
CA GLY A 101 -15.79 41.37 22.56
C GLY A 101 -16.48 42.36 21.61
N VAL A 102 -17.15 41.87 20.55
CA VAL A 102 -18.01 42.69 19.68
C VAL A 102 -19.46 42.63 20.15
N LEU A 103 -19.92 41.44 20.53
CA LEU A 103 -21.28 41.22 20.99
C LEU A 103 -21.41 41.40 22.52
N ALA A 104 -22.60 41.80 22.97
CA ALA A 104 -22.97 41.76 24.38
C ALA A 104 -22.93 40.30 24.89
N PRO A 105 -22.65 40.06 26.19
CA PRO A 105 -22.46 38.72 26.74
C PRO A 105 -23.60 37.74 26.40
N ASP A 106 -24.86 38.16 26.56
CA ASP A 106 -26.03 37.31 26.29
C ASP A 106 -26.16 36.95 24.80
N ALA A 107 -25.84 37.89 23.91
CA ALA A 107 -25.85 37.65 22.47
C ALA A 107 -24.68 36.75 22.05
N TYR A 108 -23.50 36.91 22.65
CA TYR A 108 -22.37 36.03 22.42
C TYR A 108 -22.66 34.60 22.87
N ALA A 109 -23.31 34.41 24.02
CA ALA A 109 -23.73 33.09 24.50
C ALA A 109 -24.66 32.37 23.51
N GLN A 110 -25.62 33.09 22.90
CA GLN A 110 -26.49 32.53 21.85
C GLN A 110 -25.69 32.11 20.60
N VAL A 111 -24.68 32.89 20.20
CA VAL A 111 -23.79 32.53 19.10
C VAL A 111 -22.94 31.31 19.45
N GLU A 112 -22.41 31.22 20.67
CA GLU A 112 -21.65 30.05 21.12
C GLU A 112 -22.51 28.79 21.09
N GLN A 113 -23.74 28.86 21.59
CA GLN A 113 -24.69 27.76 21.56
C GLN A 113 -24.98 27.34 20.11
N TYR A 114 -25.32 28.30 19.24
CA TYR A 114 -25.60 28.01 17.82
C TYR A 114 -24.41 27.36 17.11
N LEU A 115 -23.20 27.87 17.33
CA LEU A 115 -21.98 27.30 16.74
C LEU A 115 -21.66 25.91 17.30
N GLY A 116 -21.83 25.73 18.60
CA GLY A 116 -21.68 24.45 19.31
C GLY A 116 -22.56 23.36 18.70
N GLU A 117 -23.86 23.64 18.61
CA GLU A 117 -24.85 22.68 18.10
C GLU A 117 -24.71 22.45 16.58
N ARG A 118 -24.59 23.52 15.79
CA ARG A 118 -24.74 23.42 14.33
C ARG A 118 -23.46 23.00 13.62
N TYR A 119 -22.30 23.36 14.17
CA TYR A 119 -21.00 23.19 13.52
C TYR A 119 -20.10 22.26 14.31
N PHE A 120 -19.67 22.63 15.53
CA PHE A 120 -18.72 21.83 16.31
C PHE A 120 -19.23 20.41 16.55
N GLY A 121 -20.47 20.27 17.06
CA GLY A 121 -21.09 18.96 17.29
C GLY A 121 -21.14 18.09 16.03
N ALA A 122 -21.49 18.68 14.88
CA ALA A 122 -21.53 17.98 13.61
C ALA A 122 -20.15 17.54 13.11
N TYR A 123 -19.10 18.35 13.32
CA TYR A 123 -17.72 17.95 12.98
C TYR A 123 -17.23 16.82 13.88
N HIS A 124 -17.46 16.93 15.18
CA HIS A 124 -17.08 15.89 16.14
C HIS A 124 -17.80 14.57 15.87
N GLU A 125 -19.09 14.60 15.55
CA GLU A 125 -19.86 13.42 15.14
C GLU A 125 -19.25 12.72 13.93
N ARG A 126 -18.88 13.49 12.89
CA ARG A 126 -18.25 12.94 11.69
C ARG A 126 -16.88 12.35 11.97
N ILE A 127 -16.05 13.00 12.79
CA ILE A 127 -14.75 12.43 13.19
C ILE A 127 -14.96 11.13 13.96
N ARG A 128 -15.90 11.08 14.93
CA ARG A 128 -16.22 9.83 15.65
C ARG A 128 -16.68 8.72 14.71
N ALA A 129 -17.50 9.03 13.72
CA ALA A 129 -17.93 8.06 12.72
C ALA A 129 -16.73 7.53 11.92
N LEU A 130 -15.85 8.41 11.44
CA LEU A 130 -14.62 8.02 10.73
C LEU A 130 -13.71 7.15 11.59
N MET A 131 -13.55 7.49 12.88
CA MET A 131 -12.77 6.70 13.83
C MET A 131 -13.36 5.32 14.07
N ARG A 132 -14.68 5.22 14.25
CA ARG A 132 -15.37 3.93 14.42
C ARG A 132 -15.21 3.05 13.19
N ASP A 133 -15.43 3.62 12.00
CA ASP A 133 -15.54 2.84 10.77
C ASP A 133 -14.16 2.47 10.19
N ASN A 134 -13.13 3.30 10.45
CA ASN A 134 -11.80 3.17 9.84
C ASN A 134 -10.67 3.01 10.86
N MET A 135 -10.97 2.60 12.10
CA MET A 135 -9.96 2.41 13.16
C MET A 135 -8.83 1.46 12.76
N HIS A 136 -9.14 0.48 11.90
CA HIS A 136 -8.20 -0.50 11.37
C HIS A 136 -7.16 0.09 10.40
N LEU A 137 -7.34 1.35 9.97
CA LEU A 137 -6.39 2.08 9.12
C LEU A 137 -5.34 2.85 9.95
N ILE A 138 -5.47 2.90 11.28
CA ILE A 138 -4.47 3.51 12.15
C ILE A 138 -3.20 2.66 12.16
N GLU A 139 -2.05 3.29 11.91
CA GLU A 139 -0.77 2.59 11.94
C GLU A 139 -0.32 2.25 13.36
N GLY A 140 0.33 1.09 13.48
CA GLY A 140 0.94 0.62 14.71
C GLY A 140 0.21 -0.57 15.33
N ALA A 141 0.80 -1.14 16.37
CA ALA A 141 0.21 -2.26 17.10
C ALA A 141 -0.95 -1.82 18.01
N THR A 142 -1.02 -0.52 18.34
CA THR A 142 -1.97 0.05 19.29
C THR A 142 -2.41 1.44 18.83
N MET A 143 -3.66 1.79 19.12
CA MET A 143 -4.17 3.15 18.92
C MET A 143 -3.39 4.14 19.80
N PRO A 144 -2.97 5.31 19.29
CA PRO A 144 -2.32 6.33 20.11
C PRO A 144 -3.30 6.91 21.15
N ASP A 145 -2.81 7.22 22.36
CA ASP A 145 -3.61 7.76 23.46
C ASP A 145 -4.36 9.05 23.08
N SER A 146 -3.78 9.86 22.18
CA SER A 146 -4.39 11.09 21.68
C SER A 146 -5.74 10.88 21.01
N PHE A 147 -5.95 9.73 20.36
CA PHE A 147 -7.25 9.37 19.76
C PHE A 147 -8.27 9.05 20.84
N TYR A 148 -7.85 8.36 21.92
CA TYR A 148 -8.71 8.08 23.06
C TYR A 148 -9.12 9.37 23.78
N ASN A 149 -8.15 10.25 24.06
CA ASN A 149 -8.39 11.57 24.65
C ASN A 149 -9.38 12.38 23.81
N TYR A 150 -9.24 12.34 22.49
CA TYR A 150 -10.17 13.00 21.58
C TYR A 150 -11.59 12.41 21.66
N ILE A 151 -11.75 11.09 21.73
CA ILE A 151 -13.07 10.47 21.90
C ILE A 151 -13.71 10.99 23.18
N GLU A 152 -13.00 10.98 24.31
CA GLU A 152 -13.51 11.47 25.59
C GLU A 152 -13.95 12.94 25.52
N HIS A 153 -13.09 13.81 24.96
CA HIS A 153 -13.41 15.22 24.70
C HIS A 153 -14.71 15.37 23.88
N SER A 154 -14.76 14.70 22.73
CA SER A 154 -15.89 14.82 21.81
C SER A 154 -17.19 14.24 22.37
N MET A 155 -17.09 13.22 23.23
CA MET A 155 -18.22 12.61 23.92
C MET A 155 -18.74 13.50 25.05
N MET A 156 -17.86 14.13 25.82
CA MET A 156 -18.24 15.10 26.84
C MET A 156 -19.08 16.23 26.24
N GLU A 157 -18.59 16.84 25.15
CA GLU A 157 -19.33 17.91 24.47
C GLU A 157 -20.68 17.41 23.94
N HIS A 158 -20.72 16.24 23.30
CA HIS A 158 -21.96 15.67 22.78
C HIS A 158 -23.00 15.42 23.88
N ILE A 159 -22.58 14.87 25.02
CA ILE A 159 -23.45 14.61 26.17
C ILE A 159 -23.95 15.92 26.79
N GLN A 160 -23.06 16.91 26.99
CA GLN A 160 -23.45 18.19 27.57
C GLN A 160 -24.45 18.94 26.67
N ILE A 161 -24.20 18.98 25.36
CA ILE A 161 -25.11 19.58 24.39
C ILE A 161 -26.45 18.84 24.38
N GLY A 162 -26.45 17.50 24.33
CA GLY A 162 -27.68 16.69 24.37
C GLY A 162 -28.50 16.90 25.64
N LEU A 163 -27.85 16.88 26.81
CA LEU A 163 -28.51 17.13 28.09
C LEU A 163 -29.14 18.53 28.17
N TRP A 164 -28.42 19.55 27.69
CA TRP A 164 -28.95 20.90 27.62
C TRP A 164 -30.14 21.01 26.67
N THR A 165 -29.95 20.60 25.40
CA THR A 165 -30.94 20.81 24.34
C THR A 165 -32.17 19.92 24.46
N GLU A 166 -31.98 18.63 24.73
CA GLU A 166 -33.06 17.64 24.72
C GLU A 166 -33.75 17.51 26.08
N ARG A 167 -33.00 17.76 27.16
CA ARG A 167 -33.48 17.50 28.53
C ARG A 167 -33.56 18.75 29.39
N GLN A 168 -33.09 19.91 28.91
CA GLN A 168 -33.06 21.16 29.67
C GLN A 168 -32.30 21.01 31.00
N VAL A 169 -31.27 20.15 31.00
CA VAL A 169 -30.40 19.93 32.15
C VAL A 169 -29.20 20.84 32.04
N ASP A 170 -29.04 21.74 33.02
CA ASP A 170 -27.87 22.60 33.14
C ASP A 170 -26.65 21.78 33.54
N THR A 171 -25.62 21.80 32.68
CA THR A 171 -24.35 21.11 32.90
C THR A 171 -23.19 22.07 33.12
N SER A 172 -23.46 23.37 33.32
CA SER A 172 -22.45 24.43 33.48
C SER A 172 -21.49 24.20 34.66
N ALA A 173 -21.91 23.47 35.69
CA ALA A 173 -21.07 23.12 36.83
C ALA A 173 -20.07 21.97 36.54
N VAL A 174 -20.24 21.24 35.44
CA VAL A 174 -19.37 20.12 35.05
C VAL A 174 -18.26 20.63 34.14
N ALA A 175 -17.02 20.52 34.59
CA ALA A 175 -15.86 20.89 33.78
C ALA A 175 -15.79 20.01 32.53
N GLY A 176 -15.70 20.64 31.36
CA GLY A 176 -15.45 19.95 30.10
C GLY A 176 -14.06 19.34 30.06
N ILE A 177 -13.88 18.34 29.18
CA ILE A 177 -12.57 17.79 28.84
C ILE A 177 -11.98 18.70 27.75
N PRO A 178 -10.77 19.26 27.92
CA PRO A 178 -10.19 20.15 26.93
C PRO A 178 -9.80 19.40 25.65
N TRP A 179 -9.78 20.10 24.52
CA TRP A 179 -9.19 19.60 23.29
C TRP A 179 -7.69 19.35 23.45
N ASP A 180 -7.23 18.14 23.15
CA ASP A 180 -5.82 17.79 23.14
C ASP A 180 -5.20 18.02 21.74
N ASN A 181 -4.24 18.92 21.67
CA ASN A 181 -3.53 19.22 20.41
C ASN A 181 -2.74 18.01 19.88
N ALA A 182 -2.41 17.03 20.72
CA ALA A 182 -1.73 15.81 20.28
C ALA A 182 -2.56 15.04 19.24
N PHE A 183 -3.89 15.04 19.34
CA PHE A 183 -4.75 14.37 18.37
C PHE A 183 -4.56 14.91 16.96
N ALA A 184 -4.59 16.25 16.81
CA ALA A 184 -4.39 16.88 15.52
C ALA A 184 -2.99 16.63 14.95
N GLN A 185 -1.97 16.67 15.81
CA GLN A 185 -0.58 16.39 15.42
C GLN A 185 -0.40 14.94 14.97
N ASP A 186 -1.03 13.99 15.63
CA ASP A 186 -0.96 12.57 15.29
C ASP A 186 -1.71 12.26 13.99
N VAL A 187 -2.86 12.90 13.77
CA VAL A 187 -3.59 12.82 12.49
C VAL A 187 -2.76 13.40 11.34
N GLU A 188 -2.16 14.59 11.54
CA GLU A 188 -1.30 15.22 10.52
C GLU A 188 -0.05 14.38 10.23
N ARG A 189 0.56 13.81 11.27
CA ARG A 189 1.70 12.90 11.11
C ARG A 189 1.30 11.65 10.33
N GLY A 190 0.21 10.98 10.72
CA GLY A 190 -0.32 9.82 10.01
C GLY A 190 -0.64 10.11 8.54
N LEU A 191 -1.23 11.28 8.24
CA LEU A 191 -1.47 11.70 6.87
C LEU A 191 -0.18 11.86 6.06
N ARG A 192 0.81 12.56 6.62
CA ARG A 192 2.11 12.76 5.95
C ARG A 192 2.85 11.45 5.73
N ASP A 193 2.82 10.55 6.71
CA ASP A 193 3.48 9.25 6.63
C ASP A 193 2.82 8.36 5.56
N ALA A 194 1.48 8.35 5.49
CA ALA A 194 0.74 7.61 4.46
C ALA A 194 1.02 8.16 3.04
N ILE A 195 1.05 9.49 2.86
CA ILE A 195 1.41 10.12 1.58
C ILE A 195 2.84 9.77 1.18
N ARG A 196 3.80 9.88 2.11
CA ARG A 196 5.19 9.53 1.84
C ARG A 196 5.32 8.08 1.39
N ARG A 197 4.67 7.15 2.10
CA ARG A 197 4.69 5.73 1.74
C ARG A 197 4.04 5.45 0.38
N HIS A 198 2.91 6.10 0.09
CA HIS A 198 2.27 6.03 -1.22
C HIS A 198 3.27 6.42 -2.32
N ASP A 199 3.92 7.58 -2.19
CA ASP A 199 4.85 8.09 -3.20
C ASP A 199 6.08 7.19 -3.37
N GLU A 200 6.63 6.67 -2.27
CA GLU A 200 7.72 5.70 -2.28
C GLU A 200 7.34 4.42 -3.04
N ILE A 201 6.15 3.86 -2.80
CA ILE A 201 5.66 2.64 -3.46
C ILE A 201 5.42 2.90 -4.95
N VAL A 202 4.82 4.04 -5.31
CA VAL A 202 4.58 4.41 -6.71
C VAL A 202 5.91 4.55 -7.46
N GLU A 203 6.91 5.19 -6.86
CA GLU A 203 8.25 5.30 -7.44
C GLU A 203 8.93 3.93 -7.57
N GLU A 204 8.78 3.06 -6.58
CA GLU A 204 9.32 1.70 -6.61
C GLU A 204 8.67 0.85 -7.73
N LEU A 205 7.36 0.95 -7.90
CA LEU A 205 6.62 0.31 -8.99
C LEU A 205 7.05 0.84 -10.35
N ARG A 206 7.22 2.16 -10.51
CA ARG A 206 7.68 2.79 -11.76
C ARG A 206 9.07 2.33 -12.19
N ARG A 207 9.96 2.08 -11.23
CA ARG A 207 11.33 1.62 -11.49
C ARG A 207 11.41 0.13 -11.81
N ASP A 208 10.37 -0.65 -11.52
CA ASP A 208 10.36 -2.09 -11.80
C ASP A 208 10.05 -2.36 -13.29
N PRO A 209 10.98 -2.93 -14.07
CA PRO A 209 10.71 -3.30 -15.47
C PRO A 209 9.55 -4.30 -15.60
N ALA A 210 9.28 -5.10 -14.56
CA ALA A 210 8.19 -6.07 -14.55
C ALA A 210 6.80 -5.43 -14.39
N SER A 211 6.70 -4.19 -13.92
CA SER A 211 5.42 -3.46 -13.81
C SER A 211 4.97 -2.84 -15.14
N LEU A 212 5.89 -2.71 -16.11
CA LEU A 212 5.65 -2.12 -17.43
C LEU A 212 5.09 -3.11 -18.46
N VAL A 213 4.92 -4.38 -18.11
CA VAL A 213 4.26 -5.36 -18.97
C VAL A 213 2.75 -5.18 -18.84
N PRO A 214 2.03 -4.74 -19.89
CA PRO A 214 0.58 -4.65 -19.86
C PRO A 214 0.00 -6.04 -19.58
N ARG A 215 -0.88 -6.14 -18.57
CA ARG A 215 -1.69 -7.35 -18.35
C ARG A 215 -2.80 -7.45 -19.40
#